data_AF-A0AAD0WD01-F1
#
_entry.id   AF-A0AAD0WD01-F1
#
_cell.length_a   1.000
_cell.length_b   1.000
_cell.length_c   1.000
_cell.angle_alpha   90.00
_cell.angle_beta   90.00
_cell.angle_gamma   90.00
#
_symmetry.space_group_name_H-M   'P 1'
#
loop_
_entity.id
_entity.type
_entity.pdbx_description
1 polymer ?
#
loop_
_entity_poly.entity_id
_entity_poly.type
_entity_poly.pdbx_seq_one_letter_code
_entity_poly.pdbx_strand_id
1 'polypeptide(L)'
;MISPTNLLDRTYVYSQSLDNSGRTDCWVLSENEEYKRIDTSKQNMSHLLDTIDQARSKGRRWSIGNKSIVFYVLLNGACVVRVKPLTLDVNGRLSYVQIVTNFRSKNRIAAADTLGKLAEITGRVTDGSEVKVAARCKKILKLPLWLIIVHIVLFSWRFSDD
;
A
#
# COMPACT_ATOMS: atom_id res chain seq x y z
N MET A 1 -0.26 -4.96 -23.26
CA MET A 1 -0.10 -5.83 -22.08
C MET A 1 0.91 -5.19 -21.15
N ILE A 2 0.56 -4.92 -19.90
CA ILE A 2 1.51 -4.48 -18.88
C ILE A 2 2.09 -5.77 -18.29
N SER A 3 3.39 -6.01 -18.47
CA SER A 3 4.08 -7.18 -17.90
C SER A 3 3.86 -7.26 -16.36
N PRO A 4 3.80 -8.45 -15.74
CA PRO A 4 3.73 -8.60 -14.28
C PRO A 4 4.82 -7.82 -13.53
N THR A 5 6.00 -7.68 -14.13
CA THR A 5 7.10 -6.85 -13.61
C THR A 5 6.79 -5.34 -13.61
N ASN A 6 5.96 -4.87 -14.52
CA ASN A 6 5.67 -3.47 -14.77
C ASN A 6 4.57 -2.92 -13.81
N LEU A 7 3.78 -3.82 -13.19
CA LEU A 7 2.89 -3.49 -12.06
C LEU A 7 3.67 -3.13 -10.78
N LEU A 8 4.88 -3.64 -10.60
CA LEU A 8 5.70 -3.34 -9.42
C LEU A 8 6.53 -2.06 -9.57
N ASP A 9 6.61 -1.52 -10.78
CA ASP A 9 7.26 -0.23 -11.04
C ASP A 9 6.32 0.95 -10.85
N ARG A 10 5.12 0.77 -10.30
CA ARG A 10 4.19 1.86 -10.00
C ARG A 10 3.64 1.75 -8.59
N THR A 11 3.06 2.84 -8.11
CA THR A 11 2.36 2.88 -6.82
C THR A 11 0.86 2.91 -7.09
N TYR A 12 0.15 1.98 -6.49
CA TYR A 12 -1.30 1.86 -6.58
C TYR A 12 -1.92 2.15 -5.22
N VAL A 13 -3.07 2.80 -5.24
CA VAL A 13 -3.97 2.92 -4.09
C VAL A 13 -5.20 2.12 -4.39
N TYR A 14 -5.61 1.29 -3.45
CA TYR A 14 -6.76 0.41 -3.55
C TYR A 14 -7.65 0.62 -2.32
N SER A 15 -8.92 0.87 -2.54
CA SER A 15 -9.92 0.97 -1.47
C SER A 15 -11.26 0.43 -1.95
N GLN A 16 -12.16 0.13 -1.02
CA GLN A 16 -13.55 -0.16 -1.38
C GLN A 16 -14.29 1.15 -1.68
N SER A 17 -15.19 1.13 -2.66
CA SER A 17 -16.00 2.30 -2.96
C SER A 17 -16.97 2.62 -1.83
N LEU A 18 -17.31 3.90 -1.70
CA LEU A 18 -18.22 4.42 -0.68
C LEU A 18 -19.67 4.52 -1.18
N ASP A 19 -19.96 4.11 -2.42
CA ASP A 19 -21.23 4.36 -3.13
C ASP A 19 -22.24 3.19 -3.07
N ASN A 20 -22.12 2.26 -2.11
CA ASN A 20 -22.94 1.04 -2.00
C ASN A 20 -22.86 0.05 -3.18
N SER A 21 -21.98 0.26 -4.16
CA SER A 21 -21.89 -0.65 -5.32
C SER A 21 -21.19 -1.99 -5.02
N GLY A 22 -20.54 -2.10 -3.86
CA GLY A 22 -19.65 -3.22 -3.54
C GLY A 22 -18.37 -3.24 -4.39
N ARG A 23 -18.17 -2.24 -5.25
CA ARG A 23 -17.00 -2.14 -6.12
C ARG A 23 -15.79 -1.66 -5.34
N THR A 24 -14.64 -1.91 -5.91
CA THR A 24 -13.36 -1.43 -5.39
C THR A 24 -12.83 -0.36 -6.31
N ASP A 25 -12.30 0.69 -5.72
CA ASP A 25 -11.66 1.79 -6.40
C ASP A 25 -10.15 1.59 -6.37
N CYS A 26 -9.54 1.83 -7.53
CA CYS A 26 -8.10 1.77 -7.66
C CYS A 26 -7.59 3.01 -8.37
N TRP A 27 -6.53 3.58 -7.84
CA TRP A 27 -5.80 4.70 -8.42
C TRP A 27 -4.36 4.28 -8.66
N VAL A 28 -3.79 4.75 -9.76
CA VAL A 28 -2.37 4.59 -10.05
C VAL A 28 -1.70 5.96 -10.03
N LEU A 29 -0.54 6.03 -9.39
CA LEU A 29 0.33 7.20 -9.50
C LEU A 29 0.91 7.26 -10.91
N SER A 30 0.60 8.34 -11.63
CA SER A 30 1.16 8.63 -12.93
C SER A 30 2.53 9.30 -12.83
N GLU A 31 3.23 9.40 -13.96
CA GLU A 31 4.57 10.03 -14.04
C GLU A 31 4.55 11.52 -13.65
N ASN A 32 3.40 12.18 -13.77
CA ASN A 32 3.20 13.59 -13.39
C ASN A 32 2.84 13.76 -11.90
N GLU A 33 3.04 12.73 -11.08
CA GLU A 33 2.65 12.69 -9.66
C GLU A 33 1.14 12.83 -9.39
N GLU A 34 0.30 12.74 -10.42
CA GLU A 34 -1.16 12.73 -10.31
C GLU A 34 -1.69 11.30 -10.15
N TYR A 35 -2.74 11.14 -9.33
CA TYR A 35 -3.44 9.88 -9.15
C TYR A 35 -4.59 9.75 -10.15
N LYS A 36 -4.51 8.77 -11.04
CA LYS A 36 -5.57 8.48 -12.02
C LYS A 36 -6.35 7.26 -11.59
N ARG A 37 -7.68 7.39 -11.47
CA ARG A 37 -8.56 6.24 -11.20
C ARG A 37 -8.50 5.30 -12.41
N ILE A 38 -8.30 4.02 -12.15
CA ILE A 38 -8.26 2.98 -13.17
C ILE A 38 -9.48 2.09 -13.07
N ASP A 39 -9.97 1.67 -14.23
CA ASP A 39 -11.07 0.72 -14.33
C ASP A 39 -10.62 -0.66 -13.82
N THR A 40 -11.33 -1.14 -12.81
CA THR A 40 -11.03 -2.39 -12.08
C THR A 40 -11.47 -3.64 -12.83
N SER A 41 -12.23 -3.50 -13.92
CA SER A 41 -12.62 -4.60 -14.81
C SER A 41 -11.50 -5.12 -15.73
N LYS A 42 -10.34 -4.45 -15.75
CA LYS A 42 -9.21 -4.80 -16.64
C LYS A 42 -8.33 -5.92 -16.07
N GLN A 43 -7.79 -6.76 -16.96
CA GLN A 43 -6.88 -7.90 -16.65
C GLN A 43 -5.72 -7.58 -15.69
N ASN A 44 -5.24 -6.35 -15.60
CA ASN A 44 -4.15 -6.00 -14.68
C ASN A 44 -4.57 -6.00 -13.19
N MET A 45 -5.87 -5.99 -12.90
CA MET A 45 -6.38 -6.01 -11.53
C MET A 45 -6.19 -7.36 -10.86
N SER A 46 -6.28 -8.48 -11.61
CA SER A 46 -6.11 -9.82 -11.03
C SER A 46 -4.71 -10.00 -10.44
N HIS A 47 -3.67 -9.50 -11.12
CA HIS A 47 -2.30 -9.53 -10.62
C HIS A 47 -2.08 -8.63 -9.40
N LEU A 48 -2.74 -7.46 -9.35
CA LEU A 48 -2.67 -6.58 -8.19
C LEU A 48 -3.31 -7.24 -6.96
N LEU A 49 -4.49 -7.85 -7.15
CA LEU A 49 -5.21 -8.56 -6.10
C LEU A 49 -4.43 -9.80 -5.62
N ASP A 50 -3.86 -10.58 -6.53
CA ASP A 50 -2.98 -11.70 -6.20
C ASP A 50 -1.75 -11.22 -5.41
N THR A 51 -1.17 -10.08 -5.77
CA THR A 51 -0.07 -9.47 -4.99
C THR A 51 -0.53 -9.08 -3.58
N ILE A 52 -1.73 -8.52 -3.44
CA ILE A 52 -2.32 -8.19 -2.14
C ILE A 52 -2.52 -9.45 -1.30
N ASP A 53 -3.09 -10.50 -1.87
CA ASP A 53 -3.38 -11.74 -1.17
C ASP A 53 -2.09 -12.48 -0.79
N GLN A 54 -1.09 -12.50 -1.67
CA GLN A 54 0.23 -13.05 -1.36
C GLN A 54 0.93 -12.26 -0.26
N ALA A 55 0.92 -10.93 -0.30
CA ALA A 55 1.53 -10.12 0.75
C ALA A 55 0.86 -10.34 2.10
N ARG A 56 -0.46 -10.51 2.13
CA ARG A 56 -1.20 -10.78 3.36
C ARG A 56 -0.95 -12.16 3.93
N SER A 57 -0.81 -13.18 3.08
CA SER A 57 -0.64 -14.58 3.50
C SER A 57 0.82 -14.95 3.78
N LYS A 58 1.75 -14.48 2.95
CA LYS A 58 3.17 -14.89 2.96
C LYS A 58 4.13 -13.76 3.34
N GLY A 59 3.65 -12.52 3.37
CA GLY A 59 4.48 -11.35 3.64
C GLY A 59 4.91 -11.26 5.10
N ARG A 60 6.09 -10.70 5.30
CA ARG A 60 6.56 -10.27 6.62
C ARG A 60 5.81 -9.03 7.05
N ARG A 61 5.31 -9.01 8.28
CA ARG A 61 4.69 -7.83 8.86
C ARG A 61 5.78 -6.89 9.35
N TRP A 62 6.03 -5.83 8.59
CA TRP A 62 7.03 -4.83 8.91
C TRP A 62 6.39 -3.66 9.67
N SER A 63 6.98 -3.29 10.81
CA SER A 63 6.44 -2.23 11.66
C SER A 63 7.22 -0.93 11.47
N ILE A 64 6.54 0.09 10.95
CA ILE A 64 7.04 1.47 10.88
C ILE A 64 5.99 2.39 11.50
N GLY A 65 6.24 2.86 12.72
CA GLY A 65 5.33 3.78 13.40
C GLY A 65 4.30 3.06 14.27
N ASN A 66 3.01 3.28 14.01
CA ASN A 66 1.91 2.87 14.90
C ASN A 66 1.14 1.65 14.39
N LYS A 67 0.11 1.25 15.15
CA LYS A 67 -0.73 0.08 14.82
C LYS A 67 -1.81 0.35 13.76
N SER A 68 -2.11 1.61 13.45
CA SER A 68 -3.10 2.01 12.43
C SER A 68 -2.62 1.74 11.01
N ILE A 69 -1.31 1.57 10.83
CA ILE A 69 -0.65 1.31 9.55
C ILE A 69 0.15 0.01 9.65
N VAL A 70 -0.08 -0.90 8.72
CA VAL A 70 0.59 -2.21 8.69
C VAL A 70 1.23 -2.42 7.33
N PHE A 71 2.52 -2.74 7.32
CA PHE A 71 3.27 -3.04 6.10
C PHE A 71 3.40 -4.55 5.98
N TYR A 72 3.05 -5.09 4.82
CA TYR A 72 3.27 -6.48 4.45
C TYR A 72 4.29 -6.52 3.32
N VAL A 73 5.42 -7.19 3.55
CA VAL A 73 6.55 -7.16 2.62
C VAL A 73 6.90 -8.57 2.17
N LEU A 74 6.93 -8.78 0.87
CA LEU A 74 7.36 -10.01 0.23
C LEU A 74 8.87 -9.95 -0.10
N LEU A 75 9.49 -11.14 -0.13
CA LEU A 75 10.92 -11.29 -0.47
C LEU A 75 11.26 -10.83 -1.89
N ASN A 76 10.28 -10.78 -2.80
CA ASN A 76 10.47 -10.30 -4.17
C ASN A 76 10.51 -8.76 -4.26
N GLY A 77 10.18 -8.03 -3.19
CA GLY A 77 10.13 -6.57 -3.18
C GLY A 77 8.74 -5.97 -3.05
N ALA A 78 7.69 -6.74 -3.36
CA ALA A 78 6.32 -6.25 -3.28
C ALA A 78 5.97 -5.88 -1.83
N CYS A 79 5.34 -4.73 -1.66
CA CYS A 79 4.98 -4.16 -0.39
C CYS A 79 3.53 -3.68 -0.44
N VAL A 80 2.73 -4.11 0.52
CA VAL A 80 1.35 -3.66 0.71
C VAL A 80 1.24 -2.95 2.04
N VAL A 81 0.90 -1.66 1.99
CA VAL A 81 0.69 -0.83 3.17
C VAL A 81 -0.81 -0.71 3.40
N ARG A 82 -1.28 -1.30 4.49
CA ARG A 82 -2.68 -1.25 4.90
C ARG A 82 -2.87 -0.15 5.92
N VAL A 83 -3.73 0.81 5.62
CA VAL A 83 -4.08 1.93 6.48
C VAL A 83 -5.51 1.77 6.97
N LYS A 84 -5.71 1.81 8.29
CA LYS A 84 -7.03 1.80 8.91
C LYS A 84 -7.61 3.21 8.87
N PRO A 85 -8.69 3.46 8.10
CA PRO A 85 -9.34 4.77 8.15
C PRO A 85 -10.22 4.90 9.40
N LEU A 86 -10.57 6.14 9.73
CA LEU A 86 -11.62 6.47 10.68
C LEU A 86 -13.01 6.37 10.04
N THR A 87 -13.11 6.70 8.75
CA THR A 87 -14.36 6.54 8.00
C THR A 87 -14.66 5.05 7.79
N LEU A 88 -15.81 4.62 8.29
CA LEU A 88 -16.36 3.29 8.01
C LEU A 88 -16.92 3.24 6.60
N ASP A 89 -16.99 2.03 6.02
CA ASP A 89 -17.82 1.87 4.84
C ASP A 89 -19.29 2.07 5.18
N VAL A 90 -20.08 2.14 4.13
CA VAL A 90 -21.53 2.25 4.15
C VAL A 90 -22.27 1.18 5.00
N ASN A 91 -21.65 0.03 5.26
CA ASN A 91 -22.20 -1.02 6.13
C ASN A 91 -21.70 -0.92 7.58
N GLY A 92 -21.06 0.20 7.95
CA GLY A 92 -20.45 0.40 9.26
C GLY A 92 -19.20 -0.46 9.49
N ARG A 93 -18.59 -1.02 8.43
CA ARG A 93 -17.43 -1.91 8.54
C ARG A 93 -16.14 -1.13 8.33
N LEU A 94 -15.07 -1.64 8.94
CA LEU A 94 -13.71 -1.18 8.66
C LEU A 94 -13.31 -1.60 7.24
N SER A 95 -13.40 -0.68 6.31
CA SER A 95 -12.86 -0.84 4.98
C SER A 95 -11.47 -0.24 4.95
N TYR A 96 -10.44 -0.98 4.57
CA TYR A 96 -9.07 -0.47 4.63
C TYR A 96 -8.65 0.18 3.32
N VAL A 97 -7.75 1.16 3.40
CA VAL A 97 -7.02 1.67 2.24
C VAL A 97 -5.72 0.90 2.13
N GLN A 98 -5.37 0.45 0.93
CA GLN A 98 -4.19 -0.34 0.66
C GLN A 98 -3.33 0.38 -0.38
N ILE A 99 -2.07 0.63 -0.05
CA ILE A 99 -1.08 1.11 -1.00
C ILE A 99 -0.25 -0.08 -1.43
N VAL A 100 -0.16 -0.33 -2.74
CA VAL A 100 0.67 -1.41 -3.30
C VAL A 100 1.83 -0.78 -4.06
N THR A 101 3.03 -1.21 -3.76
CA THR A 101 4.26 -0.71 -4.37
C THR A 101 5.35 -1.80 -4.34
N ASN A 102 6.52 -1.49 -4.89
CA ASN A 102 7.73 -2.30 -4.70
C ASN A 102 8.80 -1.48 -3.99
N PHE A 103 9.23 -1.92 -2.80
CA PHE A 103 10.26 -1.20 -2.06
C PHE A 103 11.64 -1.28 -2.72
N ARG A 104 11.84 -2.19 -3.68
CA ARG A 104 13.07 -2.30 -4.48
C ARG A 104 13.07 -1.37 -5.69
N SER A 105 11.91 -0.88 -6.12
CA SER A 105 11.81 0.01 -7.28
C SER A 105 12.23 1.43 -6.93
N LYS A 106 12.38 2.26 -7.97
CA LYS A 106 12.65 3.70 -7.84
C LYS A 106 11.47 4.44 -7.18
N ASN A 107 10.27 3.88 -7.24
CA ASN A 107 9.02 4.50 -6.77
C ASN A 107 8.69 4.23 -5.31
N ARG A 108 9.60 3.59 -4.56
CA ARG A 108 9.44 3.35 -3.12
C ARG A 108 9.21 4.62 -2.30
N ILE A 109 9.84 5.74 -2.70
CA ILE A 109 9.66 7.04 -2.01
C ILE A 109 8.24 7.56 -2.24
N ALA A 110 7.72 7.38 -3.46
CA ALA A 110 6.39 7.83 -3.82
C ALA A 110 5.31 7.16 -2.96
N ALA A 111 5.49 5.89 -2.58
CA ALA A 111 4.56 5.22 -1.67
C ALA A 111 4.51 5.84 -0.26
N ALA A 112 5.63 6.38 0.24
CA ALA A 112 5.63 7.13 1.48
C ALA A 112 4.90 8.48 1.32
N ASP A 113 5.05 9.15 0.18
CA ASP A 113 4.33 10.39 -0.11
C ASP A 113 2.83 10.15 -0.31
N THR A 114 2.43 9.00 -0.87
CA THR A 114 1.04 8.55 -0.98
C THR A 114 0.35 8.45 0.37
N LEU A 115 1.05 7.97 1.41
CA LEU A 115 0.49 7.86 2.77
C LEU A 115 -0.03 9.21 3.28
N GLY A 116 0.70 10.30 3.03
CA GLY A 116 0.31 11.64 3.44
C GLY A 116 -0.86 12.24 2.64
N LYS A 117 -1.21 11.65 1.48
CA LYS A 117 -2.25 12.13 0.57
C LYS A 117 -3.49 11.23 0.52
N LEU A 118 -3.55 10.17 1.34
CA LEU A 118 -4.62 9.17 1.25
C LEU A 118 -6.04 9.75 1.38
N ALA A 119 -6.23 10.72 2.26
CA ALA A 119 -7.52 11.36 2.46
C ALA A 119 -7.99 12.11 1.22
N GLU A 120 -7.09 12.85 0.57
CA GLU A 120 -7.35 13.58 -0.68
C GLU A 120 -7.66 12.62 -1.84
N ILE A 121 -6.92 11.51 -1.94
CA ILE A 121 -7.07 10.53 -3.02
C ILE A 121 -8.38 9.75 -2.90
N THR A 122 -8.71 9.31 -1.68
CA THR A 122 -9.79 8.33 -1.45
C THR A 122 -11.06 8.93 -0.84
N GLY A 123 -11.03 10.20 -0.43
CA GLY A 123 -12.12 10.88 0.28
C GLY A 123 -12.36 10.37 1.70
N ARG A 124 -11.45 9.56 2.27
CA ARG A 124 -11.60 8.95 3.60
C ARG A 124 -10.87 9.75 4.68
N VAL A 125 -11.49 9.84 5.85
CA VAL A 125 -10.89 10.47 7.03
C VAL A 125 -9.96 9.46 7.72
N THR A 126 -8.79 9.94 8.12
CA THR A 126 -7.81 9.19 8.91
C THR A 126 -7.49 9.93 10.21
N ASP A 127 -6.81 9.26 11.15
CA ASP A 127 -6.47 9.83 12.46
C ASP A 127 -5.29 10.81 12.42
N GLY A 128 -4.77 11.11 11.22
CA GLY A 128 -3.65 12.01 10.97
C GLY A 128 -2.29 11.41 11.31
N SER A 129 -2.25 10.18 11.83
CA SER A 129 -1.00 9.51 12.15
C SER A 129 -0.18 9.16 10.91
N GLU A 130 -0.83 9.09 9.74
CA GLU A 130 -0.21 8.81 8.45
C GLU A 130 0.87 9.83 8.11
N VAL A 131 0.73 11.10 8.51
CA VAL A 131 1.72 12.14 8.20
C VAL A 131 3.05 11.86 8.89
N LYS A 132 3.00 11.51 10.18
CA LYS A 132 4.22 11.18 10.95
C LYS A 132 4.85 9.87 10.46
N VAL A 133 4.01 8.87 10.16
CA VAL A 133 4.49 7.60 9.61
C VAL A 133 5.06 7.79 8.22
N ALA A 134 4.44 8.57 7.34
CA ALA A 134 4.93 8.93 6.01
C ALA A 134 6.33 9.55 6.08
N ALA A 135 6.54 10.51 6.98
CA ALA A 135 7.86 11.11 7.18
C ALA A 135 8.93 10.08 7.61
N ARG A 136 8.56 9.14 8.50
CA ARG A 136 9.47 8.07 8.95
C ARG A 136 9.74 7.05 7.83
N CYS A 137 8.71 6.63 7.11
CA CYS A 137 8.81 5.76 5.93
C CYS A 137 9.72 6.40 4.89
N LYS A 138 9.55 7.69 4.59
CA LYS A 138 10.38 8.42 3.63
C LYS A 138 11.85 8.42 4.03
N LYS A 139 12.17 8.58 5.33
CA LYS A 139 13.55 8.47 5.83
C LYS A 139 14.13 7.08 5.60
N ILE A 140 13.39 6.03 5.94
CA ILE A 140 13.85 4.64 5.79
C ILE A 140 14.00 4.26 4.30
N LEU A 141 13.01 4.59 3.46
CA LEU A 141 12.99 4.23 2.04
C LEU A 141 14.00 5.02 1.20
N LYS A 142 14.60 6.09 1.76
CA LYS A 142 15.75 6.79 1.17
C LYS A 142 17.09 6.08 1.42
N LEU A 143 17.15 5.14 2.36
CA LEU A 143 18.38 4.39 2.63
C LEU A 143 18.79 3.53 1.42
N PRO A 144 20.08 3.16 1.32
CA PRO A 144 20.53 2.09 0.45
C PRO A 144 19.70 0.82 0.60
N LEU A 145 19.46 0.11 -0.50
CA LEU A 145 18.53 -1.02 -0.52
C LEU A 145 18.86 -2.11 0.50
N TRP A 146 20.16 -2.40 0.70
CA TRP A 146 20.61 -3.39 1.67
C TRP A 146 20.25 -2.99 3.11
N LEU A 147 20.31 -1.69 3.45
CA LEU A 147 19.89 -1.19 4.77
C LEU A 147 18.38 -1.31 4.96
N ILE A 148 17.59 -1.10 3.90
CA ILE A 148 16.14 -1.32 3.94
C ILE A 148 15.85 -2.81 4.22
N ILE A 149 16.55 -3.71 3.53
CA ILE A 149 16.40 -5.17 3.74
C ILE A 149 16.76 -5.54 5.18
N VAL A 150 17.89 -5.06 5.70
CA VAL A 150 18.29 -5.29 7.10
C VAL A 150 17.21 -4.77 8.05
N HIS A 151 16.70 -3.55 7.82
CA HIS A 151 15.64 -2.98 8.65
C HIS A 151 14.34 -3.82 8.58
N ILE A 152 13.96 -4.32 7.41
CA ILE A 152 12.80 -5.21 7.29
C ILE A 152 13.06 -6.48 8.10
N VAL A 153 14.20 -7.14 7.94
CA VAL A 153 14.51 -8.39 8.63
C VAL A 153 14.51 -8.23 10.16
N LEU A 154 15.09 -7.14 10.67
CA LEU A 154 15.17 -6.87 12.12
C LEU A 154 13.84 -6.44 12.74
N PHE A 155 13.02 -5.69 12.00
CA PHE A 155 11.78 -5.08 12.52
C PHE A 155 10.52 -5.68 11.90
N SER A 156 10.61 -6.93 11.44
CA SER A 156 9.46 -7.69 10.96
C SER A 156 9.39 -9.07 11.59
N TRP A 157 8.17 -9.58 11.70
CA TRP A 157 7.91 -10.96 12.01
C TRP A 157 7.10 -11.60 10.87
N ARG A 158 7.25 -12.90 10.70
CA ARG A 158 6.43 -13.70 9.81
C ARG A 158 5.19 -14.13 10.61
N PHE A 159 4.03 -14.22 9.98
CA PHE A 159 2.92 -14.93 10.62
C PHE A 159 3.38 -16.38 10.82
N SER A 160 3.43 -16.80 12.09
CA SER A 160 3.44 -18.22 12.44
C SER A 160 2.01 -18.68 12.24
N ASP A 161 1.82 -19.69 11.39
CA ASP A 161 0.57 -20.44 11.38
C ASP A 161 0.52 -21.18 12.73
N ASP A 162 -0.23 -20.63 13.68
CA ASP A 162 -0.76 -21.39 14.82
C ASP A 162 -2.18 -21.84 14.46
#